data_AF-A0A1I3VS29-F1
#
_entry.id   AF-A0A1I3VS29-F1
#
_cell.length_a   1.000
_cell.length_b   1.000
_cell.length_c   1.000
_cell.angle_alpha   90.00
_cell.angle_beta   90.00
_cell.angle_gamma   90.00
#
_symmetry.space_group_name_H-M   'P 1'
#
loop_
_entity.id
_entity.type
_entity.pdbx_description
1 polymer ?
#
loop_
_entity_poly.entity_id
_entity_poly.type
_entity_poly.pdbx_seq_one_letter_code
_entity_poly.pdbx_strand_id
1 'polypeptide(L)' 'MTESFDDTQVPELEYDETIPPRPEEEVADAARAVPDAAGHGGDGAPQAGTARTDEPTAREVG' A
#
# COMPACT_ATOMS: atom_id res chain seq x y z
N MET A 1 -4.07 -8.31 26.16
CA MET A 1 -4.77 -9.54 25.74
C MET A 1 -4.49 -9.71 24.26
N THR A 2 -3.61 -10.63 23.89
CA THR A 2 -3.49 -11.07 22.49
C THR A 2 -4.58 -12.11 22.31
N GLU A 3 -5.61 -11.77 21.56
CA GLU A 3 -6.58 -12.75 21.08
C GLU A 3 -5.90 -13.56 19.97
N SER A 4 -5.86 -14.88 20.13
CA SER A 4 -5.41 -15.80 19.08
C SER A 4 -6.57 -16.03 18.12
N PHE A 5 -6.39 -15.69 16.85
CA PHE A 5 -7.40 -15.84 15.80
C PHE A 5 -7.55 -17.30 15.29
N ASP A 6 -6.99 -18.29 16.00
CA ASP A 6 -6.97 -19.71 15.63
C ASP A 6 -8.34 -20.33 15.31
N ASP A 7 -9.45 -19.79 15.85
CA ASP A 7 -10.81 -20.29 15.60
C ASP A 7 -11.53 -19.58 14.42
N THR A 8 -10.93 -18.52 13.86
CA THR A 8 -11.53 -17.79 12.72
C THR A 8 -11.31 -18.58 11.44
N GLN A 9 -12.29 -19.41 11.08
CA GLN A 9 -12.31 -20.07 9.78
C GLN A 9 -12.50 -19.00 8.69
N VAL A 10 -11.42 -18.68 7.95
CA VAL A 10 -11.49 -17.80 6.79
C VAL A 10 -12.10 -18.59 5.63
N PRO A 11 -13.22 -18.15 5.04
CA PRO A 11 -13.76 -18.81 3.86
C PRO A 11 -12.75 -18.78 2.71
N GLU A 12 -12.55 -19.93 2.06
CA GLU A 12 -11.70 -20.00 0.86
C GLU A 12 -12.39 -19.28 -0.31
N LEU A 13 -11.65 -18.44 -1.03
CA LEU A 13 -12.12 -17.75 -2.23
C LEU A 13 -11.85 -18.62 -3.45
N GLU A 14 -12.88 -18.89 -4.26
CA GLU A 14 -12.75 -19.62 -5.52
C GLU A 14 -12.01 -18.77 -6.58
N TYR A 15 -11.24 -19.41 -7.45
CA TYR A 15 -10.60 -18.74 -8.57
C TYR A 15 -11.62 -18.52 -9.69
N ASP A 16 -11.81 -17.25 -10.10
CA ASP A 16 -12.68 -16.91 -11.22
C ASP A 16 -11.95 -17.10 -12.55
N GLU A 17 -12.22 -18.20 -13.24
CA GLU A 17 -11.64 -18.53 -14.55
C GLU A 17 -12.07 -17.57 -15.68
N THR A 18 -13.11 -16.75 -15.48
CA THR A 18 -13.53 -15.74 -16.46
C THR A 18 -12.64 -14.50 -16.43
N ILE A 19 -11.88 -14.31 -15.33
CA ILE A 19 -10.88 -13.27 -15.20
C ILE A 19 -9.59 -13.78 -15.84
N PRO A 20 -9.12 -13.16 -16.93
CA PRO A 20 -7.86 -13.56 -17.53
C PRO A 20 -6.71 -13.34 -16.53
N PRO A 21 -5.67 -14.20 -16.57
CA PRO A 21 -4.49 -14.00 -15.74
C PRO A 21 -3.89 -12.60 -16.04
N ARG A 22 -3.41 -11.93 -15.00
CA ARG A 22 -2.81 -10.59 -15.08
C ARG A 22 -1.29 -10.68 -14.88
N PRO A 23 -0.53 -11.25 -15.84
CA PRO A 23 0.87 -11.61 -15.62
C PRO A 23 1.74 -10.42 -15.22
N GLU A 24 1.49 -9.22 -15.75
CA GLU A 24 2.22 -8.01 -15.36
C GLU A 24 1.92 -7.58 -13.92
N GLU A 25 0.68 -7.75 -13.47
CA GLU A 25 0.26 -7.41 -12.11
C GLU A 25 0.81 -8.41 -11.10
N GLU A 26 0.76 -9.71 -11.39
CA GLU A 26 1.33 -10.74 -10.51
C GLU A 26 2.83 -10.53 -10.29
N VAL A 27 3.58 -10.13 -11.33
CA VAL A 27 4.99 -9.77 -11.21
C VAL A 27 5.17 -8.51 -10.36
N ALA A 28 4.33 -7.49 -10.56
CA ALA A 28 4.39 -6.25 -9.79
C ALA A 28 4.07 -6.46 -8.30
N ASP A 29 3.09 -7.31 -7.99
CA ASP A 29 2.71 -7.66 -6.63
C ASP A 29 3.79 -8.49 -5.95
N ALA A 30 4.37 -9.48 -6.64
CA ALA A 30 5.51 -10.23 -6.11
C ALA A 30 6.71 -9.31 -5.80
N ALA A 31 6.96 -8.30 -6.64
CA ALA A 31 8.01 -7.31 -6.40
C ALA A 31 7.72 -6.40 -5.18
N ARG A 32 6.44 -6.14 -4.87
CA ARG A 32 6.02 -5.35 -3.70
C ARG A 32 5.77 -6.17 -2.43
N ALA A 33 5.64 -7.49 -2.55
CA ALA A 33 5.26 -8.37 -1.44
C ALA A 33 6.34 -8.47 -0.34
N VAL A 34 7.57 -8.05 -0.64
CA VAL A 34 8.65 -7.97 0.34
C VAL A 34 8.33 -6.85 1.34
N PRO A 35 8.06 -7.17 2.62
CA PRO A 35 7.80 -6.15 3.63
C PRO A 35 9.06 -5.31 3.84
N ASP A 36 8.89 -4.01 4.09
CA ASP A 36 10.01 -3.15 4.47
C ASP A 36 10.59 -3.63 5.81
N ALA A 37 11.84 -4.10 5.78
CA ALA A 37 12.54 -4.61 6.96
C ALA A 37 12.78 -3.53 8.02
N ALA A 38 12.84 -2.25 7.63
CA ALA A 38 12.93 -1.14 8.56
C ALA A 38 11.57 -0.80 9.20
N GLY A 39 10.48 -1.43 8.73
CA GLY A 39 9.12 -1.14 9.14
C GLY A 39 8.60 0.18 8.56
N HIS A 40 7.28 0.31 8.53
CA HIS A 40 6.66 1.58 8.15
C HIS A 40 6.92 2.63 9.24
N GLY A 41 7.84 3.55 8.98
CA GLY A 41 8.16 4.67 9.88
C GLY A 41 9.43 4.50 10.71
N GLY A 42 10.51 3.99 10.10
CA GLY A 42 11.83 3.86 10.74
C GLY A 42 12.17 5.04 11.65
N ASP A 43 12.55 4.73 12.89
CA ASP A 43 13.02 5.60 13.98
C ASP A 43 12.78 7.12 13.81
N GLY A 44 11.52 7.52 13.60
CA GLY A 44 11.12 8.94 13.61
C GLY A 44 11.80 9.87 12.61
N ALA A 45 12.37 9.39 11.50
CA ALA A 45 12.77 10.29 10.43
C ALA A 45 11.49 10.82 9.75
N PRO A 46 11.26 12.16 9.71
CA PRO A 46 10.08 12.68 9.04
C PRO A 46 10.11 12.20 7.60
N GLN A 47 9.08 11.45 7.21
CA GLN A 47 8.86 11.09 5.82
C GLN A 47 8.91 12.40 5.05
N ALA A 48 9.89 12.53 4.17
CA ALA A 48 9.96 13.63 3.22
C ALA A 48 8.81 13.42 2.23
N GLY A 49 7.58 13.63 2.72
CA GLY A 49 6.43 13.88 1.88
C GLY A 49 6.87 15.00 0.98
N THR A 50 6.91 14.70 -0.32
CA THR A 50 7.12 15.64 -1.40
C THR A 50 6.49 16.95 -0.98
N ALA A 51 7.32 17.94 -0.66
CA ALA A 51 6.84 19.26 -0.34
C ALA A 51 5.92 19.61 -1.50
N ARG A 52 4.62 19.72 -1.23
CA ARG A 52 3.75 20.45 -2.15
C ARG A 52 4.44 21.79 -2.25
N THR A 53 5.11 22.03 -3.37
CA THR A 53 5.51 23.38 -3.72
C THR A 53 4.18 24.12 -3.75
N ASP A 54 3.91 24.89 -2.70
CA ASP A 54 2.88 25.90 -2.72
C ASP A 54 3.28 26.84 -3.86
N GLU A 55 2.86 26.50 -5.09
CA GLU A 55 2.71 27.51 -6.11
C GLU A 55 1.71 28.51 -5.54
N PRO A 56 2.07 29.78 -5.39
CA PRO A 56 1.08 30.79 -5.05
C PRO A 56 0.12 30.83 -6.23
N THR A 57 -1.06 30.22 -6.07
CA THR A 57 -2.18 30.44 -6.98
C THR A 57 -2.39 31.94 -7.02
N ALA A 58 -2.16 32.52 -8.20
CA ALA A 58 -2.27 33.95 -8.43
C ALA A 58 -3.71 34.38 -8.14
N ARG A 59 -3.93 34.83 -6.90
CA ARG A 59 -5.12 35.57 -6.50
C ARG A 59 -4.62 36.86 -5.89
N GLU A 60 -4.56 37.88 -6.73
CA GLU A 60 -4.89 39.28 -6.45
C GLU A 60 -4.06 40.19 -7.37
N VAL A 61 -4.67 40.61 -8.47
CA VAL A 61 -4.39 41.92 -9.07
C VAL A 61 -5.73 42.52 -9.52
N GLY A 62 -6.12 43.60 -8.86
CA GLY A 62 -6.96 44.70 -9.39
C GLY A 62 -8.43 44.41 -9.64
#